data_AF-A0A8T3TS68-F1
#
_entry.id   AF-A0A8T3TS68-F1
#
_cell.length_a   1.000
_cell.length_b   1.000
_cell.length_c   1.000
_cell.angle_alpha   90.00
_cell.angle_beta   90.00
_cell.angle_gamma   90.00
#
_symmetry.space_group_name_H-M   'P 1'
#
loop_
_entity.id
_entity.type
_entity.pdbx_description
1 polymer ?
#
loop_
_entity_poly.entity_id
_entity_poly.type
_entity_poly.pdbx_seq_one_letter_code
_entity_poly.pdbx_strand_id
1 'polypeptide(L)'
;SVKVRTGLSVGWGDDYPPAYAHQWMDVTGLAPGEYRICSTVDPLNDFLERREDDNQRWTDLRIDIAADEVEVLATGGAACGPNRPTG
;
A
#
# COMPACT_ATOMS: atom_id res chain seq x y z
N SER A 1 34.31 -6.47 -0.15
CA SER A 1 32.97 -6.25 -0.71
C SER A 1 32.25 -7.59 -0.76
N VAL A 2 31.06 -7.69 -0.18
CA VAL A 2 30.22 -8.89 -0.29
C VAL A 2 29.26 -8.66 -1.45
N LYS A 3 29.19 -9.60 -2.40
CA LYS A 3 28.16 -9.60 -3.46
C LYS A 3 27.02 -10.49 -3.00
N VAL A 4 25.83 -9.92 -2.89
CA VAL A 4 24.59 -10.66 -2.59
C VAL A 4 23.74 -10.67 -3.85
N ARG A 5 23.14 -11.82 -4.17
CA ARG A 5 22.14 -11.95 -5.23
C ARG A 5 20.76 -11.89 -4.60
N THR A 6 19.94 -10.94 -5.03
CA THR A 6 18.54 -10.76 -4.60
C THR A 6 17.61 -10.89 -5.80
N GLY A 7 16.32 -11.13 -5.55
CA GLY A 7 15.28 -11.21 -6.58
C GLY A 7 14.10 -12.06 -6.15
N LEU A 8 12.98 -11.92 -6.87
CA LEU A 8 11.76 -12.70 -6.67
C LEU A 8 11.61 -13.75 -7.78
N SER A 9 11.38 -15.01 -7.41
CA SER A 9 11.19 -16.09 -8.37
C SER A 9 9.75 -16.13 -8.90
N VAL A 10 9.56 -16.51 -10.17
CA VAL A 10 8.21 -16.65 -10.77
C VAL A 10 7.36 -17.62 -9.93
N GLY A 11 6.15 -17.19 -9.58
CA GLY A 11 5.21 -17.97 -8.76
C GLY A 11 5.40 -17.83 -7.25
N TRP A 12 6.35 -17.01 -6.79
CA TRP A 12 6.56 -16.70 -5.37
C TRP A 12 6.20 -15.24 -5.06
N GLY A 13 5.88 -14.96 -3.79
CA GLY A 13 5.75 -13.62 -3.23
C GLY A 13 6.89 -13.29 -2.25
N ASP A 14 7.08 -12.01 -1.97
CA ASP A 14 7.97 -11.51 -0.91
C ASP A 14 7.12 -10.77 0.13
N ASP A 15 6.79 -11.46 1.23
CA ASP A 15 5.88 -10.95 2.26
C ASP A 15 6.65 -10.15 3.31
N TYR A 16 6.19 -8.92 3.59
CA TYR A 16 6.71 -8.07 4.65
C TYR A 16 5.67 -7.94 5.77
N PRO A 17 5.82 -8.69 6.89
CA PRO A 17 4.84 -8.67 7.99
C PRO A 17 4.75 -7.31 8.68
N PRO A 18 3.60 -6.95 9.28
CA PRO A 18 3.41 -5.66 9.97
C PRO A 18 4.39 -5.38 11.11
N ALA A 19 4.95 -6.43 11.72
CA ALA A 19 5.93 -6.30 12.80
C ALA A 19 7.34 -5.91 12.30
N TYR A 20 7.58 -5.94 10.99
CA TYR A 20 8.88 -5.52 10.44
C TYR A 20 9.03 -4.01 10.51
N ALA A 21 10.27 -3.58 10.70
CA ALA A 21 10.59 -2.17 10.73
C ALA A 21 10.09 -1.47 9.45
N HIS A 22 9.51 -0.29 9.62
CA HIS A 22 8.99 0.57 8.56
C HIS A 22 7.76 0.03 7.79
N GLN A 23 7.12 -1.05 8.24
CA GLN A 23 5.82 -1.51 7.69
C GLN A 23 4.63 -0.74 8.30
N TRP A 24 4.77 0.57 8.44
CA TRP A 24 3.77 1.47 9.02
C TRP A 24 3.91 2.88 8.44
N MET A 25 2.85 3.69 8.56
CA MET A 25 2.86 5.11 8.25
C MET A 25 2.54 5.90 9.51
N ASP A 26 3.26 6.98 9.75
CA ASP A 26 2.92 7.90 10.84
C ASP A 26 1.64 8.66 10.47
N VAL A 27 0.62 8.51 11.30
CA VAL A 27 -0.67 9.20 11.17
C VAL A 27 -0.88 10.22 12.28
N THR A 28 0.16 10.51 13.07
CA THR A 28 0.13 11.49 14.15
C THR A 28 -0.31 12.85 13.60
N GLY A 29 -1.34 13.44 14.21
CA GLY A 29 -1.87 14.74 13.82
C GLY A 29 -2.87 14.73 12.67
N LEU A 30 -3.23 13.56 12.10
CA LEU A 30 -4.37 13.46 11.21
C LEU A 30 -5.68 13.71 11.99
N ALA A 31 -6.56 14.52 11.41
CA ALA A 31 -7.90 14.72 11.94
C ALA A 31 -8.74 13.43 11.77
N PRO A 32 -9.77 13.21 12.60
CA PRO A 32 -10.70 12.13 12.35
C PRO A 32 -11.39 12.29 10.98
N GLY A 33 -11.48 11.22 10.19
CA GLY A 33 -12.05 11.31 8.85
C GLY A 33 -11.89 10.05 7.99
N GLU A 34 -12.42 10.12 6.77
CA GLU A 34 -12.23 9.09 5.74
C GLU A 34 -10.98 9.42 4.90
N TYR A 35 -10.12 8.43 4.74
CA TYR A 35 -8.86 8.52 4.00
C TYR A 35 -8.75 7.36 3.01
N ARG A 36 -7.97 7.57 1.95
CA ARG A 36 -7.52 6.51 1.05
C ARG A 36 -6.03 6.31 1.22
N ILE A 37 -5.63 5.10 1.61
CA ILE A 37 -4.24 4.64 1.52
C ILE A 37 -4.01 4.09 0.12
N CYS A 38 -2.88 4.45 -0.46
CA CYS A 38 -2.42 3.87 -1.72
C CYS A 38 -1.06 3.20 -1.54
N SER A 39 -0.91 2.04 -2.15
CA SER A 39 0.35 1.32 -2.27
C SER A 39 0.67 1.14 -3.75
N THR A 40 1.89 1.51 -4.12
CA THR A 40 2.42 1.37 -5.48
C THR A 40 3.74 0.62 -5.40
N VAL A 41 3.81 -0.52 -6.06
CA VAL A 41 5.06 -1.27 -6.27
C VAL A 41 5.77 -0.70 -7.49
N ASP A 42 7.11 -0.70 -7.46
CA ASP A 42 7.98 -0.10 -8.49
C ASP A 42 7.54 1.30 -8.99
N PRO A 43 7.35 2.30 -8.10
CA PRO A 43 6.84 3.60 -8.50
C PRO A 43 7.77 4.39 -9.42
N LEU A 44 9.04 3.97 -9.56
CA LEU A 44 10.03 4.60 -10.43
C LEU A 44 10.17 3.87 -11.78
N ASN A 45 9.49 2.72 -11.95
CA ASN A 45 9.57 1.88 -13.14
C ASN A 45 11.01 1.40 -13.42
N ASP A 46 11.73 1.03 -12.36
CA ASP A 46 13.12 0.56 -12.43
C ASP A 46 13.22 -0.89 -12.90
N PHE A 47 12.14 -1.67 -12.77
CA PHE A 47 12.04 -3.05 -13.24
C PHE A 47 11.23 -3.11 -14.53
N LEU A 48 11.61 -4.04 -15.42
CA LEU A 48 10.83 -4.34 -16.61
C LEU A 48 9.77 -5.38 -16.24
N GLU A 49 8.51 -4.96 -16.23
CA GLU A 49 7.39 -5.84 -15.91
C GLU A 49 6.57 -6.18 -17.15
N ARG A 50 5.79 -7.28 -17.08
CA ARG A 50 4.90 -7.66 -18.19
C ARG A 50 3.68 -6.74 -18.28
N ARG A 51 3.27 -6.19 -17.14
CA ARG A 51 2.14 -5.30 -16.96
C ARG A 51 2.55 -4.27 -15.92
N GLU A 52 2.27 -3.01 -16.21
CA GLU A 52 2.53 -1.87 -15.32
C GLU A 52 1.21 -1.32 -14.75
N ASP A 53 0.07 -1.86 -15.18
CA ASP A 53 -1.28 -1.40 -14.83
C ASP A 53 -1.88 -2.11 -13.60
N ASP A 54 -1.18 -3.08 -13.01
CA ASP A 54 -1.57 -3.82 -11.81
C ASP A 54 -0.67 -3.59 -10.58
N ASN A 55 0.25 -2.63 -10.65
CA ASN A 55 1.20 -2.29 -9.57
C ASN A 55 0.59 -1.49 -8.41
N GLN A 56 -0.70 -1.14 -8.50
CA GLN A 56 -1.37 -0.25 -7.56
C GLN A 56 -2.50 -0.94 -6.81
N ARG A 57 -2.58 -0.62 -5.51
CA ARG A 57 -3.66 -1.03 -4.61
C ARG A 57 -4.12 0.18 -3.80
N TRP A 58 -5.41 0.21 -3.44
CA TRP A 58 -5.95 1.20 -2.52
C TRP A 58 -6.82 0.57 -1.44
N THR A 59 -6.86 1.25 -0.29
CA THR A 59 -7.71 0.92 0.86
C THR A 59 -8.36 2.21 1.36
N ASP A 60 -9.69 2.26 1.33
CA ASP A 60 -10.47 3.31 1.96
C ASP A 60 -10.72 2.94 3.42
N LEU A 61 -10.57 3.91 4.30
CA LEU A 61 -10.66 3.70 5.74
C LEU A 61 -11.15 4.94 6.46
N ARG A 62 -11.75 4.73 7.63
CA ARG A 62 -12.06 5.78 8.60
C ARG A 62 -11.02 5.70 9.72
N ILE A 63 -10.38 6.82 10.04
CA ILE A 63 -9.45 6.95 11.17
C ILE A 63 -10.08 7.88 12.20
N ASP A 64 -10.01 7.48 13.47
CA ASP A 64 -10.17 8.37 14.62
C ASP A 64 -9.02 8.12 15.61
N ILE A 65 -7.97 8.94 15.52
CA ILE A 65 -6.78 8.83 16.39
C ILE A 65 -7.16 9.06 17.86
N ALA A 66 -8.11 9.95 18.14
CA ALA A 66 -8.49 10.29 19.51
C ALA A 66 -9.28 9.15 20.18
N ALA A 67 -10.04 8.40 19.38
CA ALA A 67 -10.75 7.20 19.82
C ALA A 67 -9.91 5.91 19.75
N ASP A 68 -8.70 5.95 19.17
CA ASP A 68 -7.87 4.77 18.85
C ASP A 68 -8.60 3.77 17.93
N GLU A 69 -9.33 4.29 16.93
CA GLU A 69 -10.16 3.50 16.02
C GLU A 69 -9.70 3.62 14.57
N VAL A 70 -9.68 2.47 13.87
CA VAL A 70 -9.51 2.38 12.42
C VAL A 70 -10.52 1.37 11.86
N GLU A 71 -11.27 1.79 10.85
CA GLU A 71 -12.25 0.93 10.14
C GLU A 71 -11.89 0.88 8.65
N VAL A 72 -11.77 -0.32 8.09
CA VAL A 72 -11.62 -0.50 6.63
C VAL A 72 -12.99 -0.44 5.97
N LEU A 73 -13.17 0.50 5.05
CA LEU A 73 -14.42 0.73 4.33
C LEU A 73 -14.46 -0.03 3.00
N ALA A 74 -13.34 -0.06 2.27
CA ALA A 74 -13.23 -0.75 0.98
C ALA A 74 -11.76 -0.98 0.57
N THR A 75 -11.52 -1.92 -0.34
CA THR A 75 -10.20 -2.15 -0.97
C THR A 75 -10.34 -2.42 -2.46
N GLY A 76 -9.32 -2.08 -3.26
CA GLY A 76 -9.30 -2.37 -4.70
C GLY A 76 -7.90 -2.42 -5.32
N GLY A 77 -7.83 -2.88 -6.56
CA GLY A 77 -6.58 -2.98 -7.36
C GLY A 77 -6.60 -2.15 -8.63
N ALA A 78 -7.15 -0.94 -8.55
CA ALA A 78 -7.12 0.04 -9.63
C ALA A 78 -6.13 1.16 -9.30
N ALA A 79 -5.85 2.02 -10.29
CA ALA A 79 -5.01 3.21 -10.10
C ALA A 79 -5.42 4.00 -8.85
N CYS A 80 -4.43 4.37 -8.04
CA CYS A 80 -4.65 5.24 -6.89
C CYS A 80 -5.14 6.61 -7.39
N GLY A 81 -6.34 7.00 -6.99
CA GLY A 81 -6.90 8.30 -7.35
C GLY A 81 -8.07 8.69 -6.44
N PRO A 82 -8.51 9.97 -6.49
CA PRO A 82 -9.56 10.50 -5.62
C PRO A 82 -10.94 9.90 -5.88
N ASN A 83 -11.10 9.11 -6.96
CA ASN A 83 -12.36 8.52 -7.33
C ASN A 83 -12.66 7.30 -6.43
N ARG A 84 -13.46 7.53 -5.38
CA ARG A 84 -14.25 6.47 -4.74
C ARG A 84 -15.13 5.85 -5.85
N PRO A 85 -15.09 4.53 -6.11
CA PRO A 85 -16.12 3.92 -6.94
C PRO A 85 -17.45 4.21 -6.26
N THR A 86 -18.28 5.04 -6.88
CA THR A 86 -19.67 5.19 -6.46
C THR A 86 -20.32 3.83 -6.63
N GLY A 87 -20.92 3.33 -5.55
CA GLY A 87 -21.69 2.07 -5.56
C GLY A 87 -22.87 2.10 -6.52
#